data_AF-A0A9D7RRK2-F1
#
_entry.id   AF-A0A9D7RRK2-F1
#
_cell.length_a   1.000
_cell.length_b   1.000
_cell.length_c   1.000
_cell.angle_alpha   90.00
_cell.angle_beta   90.00
_cell.angle_gamma   90.00
#
_symmetry.space_group_name_H-M   'P 1'
#
loop_
_entity.id
_entity.type
_entity.pdbx_description
1 polymer ?
#
loop_
_entity_poly.entity_id
_entity_poly.type
_entity_poly.pdbx_seq_one_letter_code
_entity_poly.pdbx_strand_id
1 'polypeptide(L)'
;MTTSITIADGDACFTDIDGNNDTTISQTSITLKKGLVRDQICVHGFEDYFTAQGLTAGQHYKGIGAFEAGILADVSARTAKAIGNEMWNGGSNWITAGFADQLLTAVFNADNVGTTTPTSGGSAGTDSEGVYNICQALINKAMTDVDFASAIMAGKCHIVMSPKEYAFLDQNYVKLRGTGLITPGLQTLQAGTFAEFMFPGFPVPVVVQNFLTGTGIVMLSRNGNLTAAMDLESDFTNLKTGMDQYEEYLWWKFRFKGGVGYRDLTGSSIKYWGPAS
;
A
#
# COMPACT_ATOMS: atom_id res chain seq x y z
N MET A 1 -2.71 -16.13 7.68
CA MET A 1 -3.35 -17.41 7.32
C MET A 1 -2.44 -18.50 7.81
N THR A 2 -2.71 -19.02 9.01
CA THR A 2 -1.85 -20.01 9.66
C THR A 2 -2.71 -21.22 10.00
N THR A 3 -2.64 -22.23 9.15
CA THR A 3 -3.16 -23.56 9.46
C THR A 3 -2.03 -24.33 10.11
N SER A 4 -2.04 -24.50 11.43
CA SER A 4 -1.08 -25.37 12.11
C SER A 4 -1.57 -26.81 12.03
N ILE A 5 -0.80 -27.65 11.34
CA ILE A 5 -0.99 -29.11 11.38
C ILE A 5 -0.04 -29.65 12.43
N THR A 6 -0.57 -30.27 13.46
CA THR A 6 0.20 -30.95 14.50
C THR A 6 0.30 -32.43 14.13
N ILE A 7 1.51 -32.99 14.19
CA ILE A 7 1.72 -34.43 14.05
C ILE A 7 1.76 -35.00 15.45
N ALA A 8 0.84 -35.91 15.76
CA ALA A 8 0.81 -36.61 17.04
C ALA A 8 1.69 -37.87 17.03
N ASP A 9 2.06 -38.34 18.22
CA ASP A 9 2.80 -39.60 18.41
C ASP A 9 1.93 -40.80 18.01
N GLY A 10 2.49 -41.67 17.16
CA GLY A 10 1.80 -42.84 16.60
C GLY A 10 1.64 -44.01 17.58
N ASP A 11 2.29 -43.95 18.74
CA ASP A 11 2.20 -44.99 19.78
C ASP A 11 0.98 -44.83 20.71
N ALA A 12 0.25 -43.70 20.63
CA ALA A 12 -0.94 -43.45 21.43
C ALA A 12 -2.24 -43.81 20.68
N CYS A 13 -3.14 -44.53 21.35
CA CYS A 13 -4.50 -44.72 20.84
C CYS A 13 -5.26 -43.38 20.89
N PHE A 14 -5.55 -42.81 19.72
CA PHE A 14 -6.38 -41.60 19.59
C PHE A 14 -7.88 -41.95 19.59
N THR A 15 -8.63 -41.41 20.55
CA THR A 15 -10.11 -41.49 20.60
C THR A 15 -10.79 -40.23 20.06
N ASP A 16 -10.00 -39.20 19.79
CA ASP A 16 -10.41 -37.93 19.22
C ASP A 16 -9.66 -37.74 17.90
N ILE A 17 -10.38 -37.73 16.78
CA ILE A 17 -9.80 -37.69 15.42
C ILE A 17 -9.22 -36.30 15.10
N ASP A 18 -9.78 -35.24 15.70
CA ASP A 18 -9.31 -33.86 15.49
C ASP A 18 -8.38 -33.39 16.62
N GLY A 19 -8.44 -34.00 17.81
CA GLY A 19 -7.58 -33.63 18.94
C GLY A 19 -7.78 -32.19 19.39
N ASN A 20 -8.98 -31.61 19.16
CA ASN A 20 -9.27 -30.18 19.24
C ASN A 20 -8.40 -29.28 18.34
N ASN A 21 -7.75 -29.85 17.31
CA ASN A 21 -7.04 -29.08 16.28
C ASN A 21 -8.00 -28.73 15.14
N ASP A 22 -9.05 -27.98 15.46
CA ASP A 22 -9.94 -27.43 14.44
C ASP A 22 -9.14 -26.51 13.52
N THR A 23 -9.13 -26.86 12.22
CA THR A 23 -8.64 -25.94 11.19
C THR A 23 -9.64 -24.79 11.05
N THR A 24 -9.49 -23.76 11.87
CA THR A 24 -10.33 -22.57 11.82
C THR A 24 -9.95 -21.73 10.60
N ILE A 25 -10.82 -21.74 9.59
CA ILE A 25 -10.73 -20.80 8.47
C ILE A 25 -11.32 -19.47 8.96
N SER A 26 -10.49 -18.58 9.49
CA SER A 26 -10.95 -17.25 9.89
C SER A 26 -11.22 -16.37 8.67
N GLN A 27 -12.41 -15.78 8.62
CA GLN A 27 -12.78 -14.79 7.62
C GLN A 27 -12.15 -13.45 7.98
N THR A 28 -11.59 -12.76 6.98
CA THR A 28 -11.11 -11.38 7.14
C THR A 28 -12.30 -10.46 7.37
N SER A 29 -12.46 -9.95 8.59
CA SER A 29 -13.52 -8.99 8.91
C SER A 29 -13.10 -7.59 8.43
N ILE A 30 -13.65 -7.14 7.30
CA ILE A 30 -13.42 -5.79 6.78
C ILE A 30 -14.66 -4.94 7.06
N THR A 31 -14.50 -3.84 7.80
CA THR A 31 -15.57 -2.86 7.98
C THR A 31 -15.67 -2.00 6.72
N LEU A 32 -16.73 -2.20 5.93
CA LEU A 32 -17.01 -1.39 4.76
C LEU A 32 -17.67 -0.07 5.13
N LYS A 33 -17.13 1.05 4.66
CA LYS A 33 -17.69 2.39 4.84
C LYS A 33 -18.06 3.01 3.49
N LYS A 34 -19.04 3.91 3.50
CA LYS A 34 -19.49 4.65 2.30
C LYS A 34 -18.67 5.92 2.15
N GLY A 35 -17.99 6.07 1.02
CA GLY A 35 -17.23 7.24 0.63
C GLY A 35 -18.00 8.11 -0.37
N LEU A 36 -17.75 9.41 -0.33
CA LEU A 36 -18.23 10.39 -1.30
C LEU A 36 -17.05 11.23 -1.75
N VAL A 37 -16.73 11.16 -3.04
CA VAL A 37 -15.79 12.09 -3.68
C VAL A 37 -16.61 13.11 -4.45
N ARG A 38 -16.35 14.39 -4.19
CA ARG A 38 -17.01 15.50 -4.87
C ARG A 38 -16.01 16.62 -5.04
N ASP A 39 -16.13 17.33 -6.15
CA ASP A 39 -15.40 18.57 -6.37
C ASP A 39 -16.21 19.50 -7.27
N GLN A 40 -15.82 20.77 -7.28
CA GLN A 40 -16.37 21.79 -8.16
C GLN A 40 -15.23 22.54 -8.83
N ILE A 41 -15.39 22.82 -10.11
CA ILE A 41 -14.41 23.57 -10.89
C ILE A 41 -15.07 24.85 -11.38
N CYS A 42 -14.40 25.99 -11.16
CA CYS A 42 -14.85 27.28 -11.68
C CYS A 42 -14.62 27.34 -13.19
N VAL A 43 -15.65 27.74 -13.94
CA VAL A 43 -15.61 27.79 -15.42
C VAL A 43 -14.61 28.84 -15.92
N HIS A 44 -14.39 29.94 -15.20
CA HIS A 44 -13.36 30.92 -15.56
C HIS A 44 -11.92 30.38 -15.39
N GLY A 45 -11.69 29.51 -14.41
CA GLY A 45 -10.39 28.84 -14.26
C GLY A 45 -10.11 27.80 -15.36
N PHE A 46 -11.17 27.33 -16.03
CA PHE A 46 -11.08 26.43 -17.18
C PHE A 46 -10.56 27.13 -18.44
N GLU A 47 -10.91 28.40 -18.63
CA GLU A 47 -10.40 29.22 -19.72
C GLU A 47 -8.86 29.31 -19.65
N ASP A 48 -8.29 29.69 -18.51
CA ASP A 48 -6.83 29.88 -18.41
C ASP A 48 -6.01 28.58 -18.57
N TYR A 49 -6.51 27.43 -18.09
CA TYR A 49 -5.73 26.18 -18.04
C TYR A 49 -5.87 25.29 -19.28
N PHE A 50 -7.06 25.26 -19.90
CA PHE A 50 -7.34 24.36 -21.03
C PHE A 50 -7.54 25.11 -22.35
N THR A 51 -7.96 26.39 -22.34
CA THR A 51 -8.20 27.13 -23.59
C THR A 51 -6.95 27.77 -24.18
N ALA A 52 -5.90 28.01 -23.37
CA ALA A 52 -4.63 28.57 -23.85
C ALA A 52 -3.83 27.63 -24.78
N GLN A 53 -4.05 26.30 -24.73
CA GLN A 53 -3.33 25.34 -25.59
C GLN A 53 -4.01 25.04 -26.93
N GLY A 54 -5.22 25.56 -27.19
CA GLY A 54 -5.96 25.15 -28.39
C GLY A 54 -7.01 26.11 -28.96
N LEU A 55 -7.25 27.29 -28.38
CA LEU A 55 -8.34 28.16 -28.84
C LEU A 55 -7.84 29.53 -29.33
N THR A 56 -7.93 29.73 -30.65
CA THR A 56 -8.09 31.08 -31.23
C THR A 56 -9.44 31.66 -30.79
N ALA A 57 -9.43 32.88 -30.26
CA ALA A 57 -10.59 33.55 -29.69
C ALA A 57 -11.86 33.48 -30.58
N GLY A 58 -13.01 33.14 -29.98
CA GLY A 58 -14.34 33.39 -30.56
C GLY A 58 -15.16 32.21 -31.08
N GLN A 59 -14.88 30.95 -30.72
CA GLN A 59 -15.74 29.81 -31.11
C GLN A 59 -16.70 29.38 -29.99
N HIS A 60 -18.00 29.35 -30.29
CA HIS A 60 -19.03 28.74 -29.45
C HIS A 60 -19.11 27.24 -29.73
N TYR A 61 -18.62 26.41 -28.80
CA TYR A 61 -18.77 24.95 -28.90
C TYR A 61 -20.02 24.47 -28.16
N LYS A 62 -20.67 23.44 -28.70
CA LYS A 62 -21.86 22.77 -28.13
C LYS A 62 -21.54 21.75 -27.02
N GLY A 63 -20.29 21.59 -26.60
CA GLY A 63 -19.86 20.60 -25.60
C GLY A 63 -18.37 20.70 -25.24
N ILE A 64 -17.94 19.93 -24.24
CA ILE A 64 -16.57 19.95 -23.66
C ILE A 64 -15.56 19.15 -24.51
N GLY A 65 -16.03 18.21 -25.35
CA GLY A 65 -15.26 17.67 -26.48
C GLY A 65 -13.87 17.11 -26.12
N ALA A 66 -12.83 17.55 -26.83
CA ALA A 66 -11.45 17.06 -26.67
C ALA A 66 -10.84 17.28 -25.26
N PHE A 67 -11.43 18.18 -24.46
CA PHE A 67 -10.97 18.48 -23.11
C PHE A 67 -11.53 17.51 -22.06
N GLU A 68 -12.60 16.76 -22.38
CA GLU A 68 -13.23 15.79 -21.47
C GLU A 68 -12.25 14.71 -21.01
N ALA A 69 -11.38 14.24 -21.90
CA ALA A 69 -10.38 13.23 -21.58
C ALA A 69 -9.30 13.75 -20.61
N GLY A 70 -8.86 15.00 -20.77
CA GLY A 70 -7.86 15.62 -19.87
C GLY A 70 -8.42 15.91 -18.49
N ILE A 71 -9.67 16.38 -18.41
CA ILE A 71 -10.38 16.63 -17.16
C ILE A 71 -10.62 15.32 -16.41
N LEU A 72 -11.09 14.28 -17.13
CA LEU A 72 -11.30 12.97 -16.54
C LEU A 72 -9.98 12.37 -16.04
N ALA A 73 -8.87 12.56 -16.76
CA ALA A 73 -7.56 12.12 -16.32
C ALA A 73 -7.13 12.80 -15.02
N ASP A 74 -7.24 14.13 -14.89
CA ASP A 74 -6.88 14.85 -13.66
C ASP A 74 -7.80 14.48 -12.48
N VAL A 75 -9.11 14.41 -12.72
CA VAL A 75 -10.11 13.98 -11.73
C VAL A 75 -9.83 12.55 -11.26
N SER A 76 -9.52 11.63 -12.17
CA SER A 76 -9.19 10.25 -11.82
C SER A 76 -7.89 10.15 -11.01
N ALA A 77 -6.86 10.93 -11.36
CA ALA A 77 -5.59 10.96 -10.64
C ALA A 77 -5.75 11.51 -9.22
N ARG A 78 -6.48 12.61 -9.04
CA ARG A 78 -6.76 13.19 -7.72
C ARG A 78 -7.61 12.29 -6.85
N THR A 79 -8.63 11.67 -7.45
CA THR A 79 -9.50 10.70 -6.77
C THR A 79 -8.70 9.48 -6.32
N ALA A 80 -7.85 8.93 -7.18
CA ALA A 80 -6.98 7.80 -6.84
C ALA A 80 -6.00 8.16 -5.71
N LYS A 81 -5.42 9.37 -5.71
CA LYS A 81 -4.55 9.85 -4.63
C LYS A 81 -5.30 9.95 -3.30
N ALA A 82 -6.51 10.49 -3.28
CA ALA A 82 -7.30 10.62 -2.07
C ALA A 82 -7.71 9.26 -1.50
N ILE A 83 -8.24 8.38 -2.36
CA ILE A 83 -8.64 7.02 -2.00
C ILE A 83 -7.43 6.23 -1.47
N GLY A 84 -6.30 6.25 -2.18
CA GLY A 84 -5.10 5.54 -1.78
C GLY A 84 -4.53 6.05 -0.46
N ASN A 85 -4.52 7.36 -0.21
CA ASN A 85 -4.07 7.91 1.05
C ASN A 85 -4.95 7.45 2.22
N GLU A 86 -6.27 7.49 2.08
CA GLU A 86 -7.18 7.02 3.13
C GLU A 86 -7.09 5.50 3.36
N MET A 87 -6.82 4.71 2.31
CA MET A 87 -6.60 3.26 2.46
C MET A 87 -5.34 2.94 3.27
N TRP A 88 -4.26 3.71 3.10
CA TRP A 88 -2.99 3.45 3.78
C TRP A 88 -2.91 4.10 5.16
N ASN A 89 -3.21 5.38 5.27
CA ASN A 89 -3.01 6.19 6.47
C ASN A 89 -4.29 6.53 7.22
N GLY A 90 -5.44 6.04 6.73
CA GLY A 90 -6.73 6.45 7.26
C GLY A 90 -7.08 7.91 6.94
N GLY A 91 -8.25 8.30 7.41
CA GLY A 91 -8.85 9.61 7.23
C GLY A 91 -10.08 9.75 8.12
N SER A 92 -10.51 10.98 8.39
CA SER A 92 -11.66 11.24 9.25
C SER A 92 -13.00 10.84 8.63
N ASN A 93 -13.06 10.65 7.30
CA ASN A 93 -14.31 10.64 6.56
C ASN A 93 -14.72 9.26 6.03
N TRP A 94 -13.84 8.53 5.31
CA TRP A 94 -14.21 7.25 4.68
C TRP A 94 -13.54 6.05 5.35
N ILE A 95 -12.22 5.97 5.41
CA ILE A 95 -11.52 4.89 6.12
C ILE A 95 -10.89 5.46 7.39
N THR A 96 -11.45 5.15 8.56
CA THR A 96 -10.98 5.72 9.84
C THR A 96 -9.69 5.11 10.37
N ALA A 97 -9.35 3.90 9.93
CA ALA A 97 -8.10 3.23 10.28
C ALA A 97 -7.58 2.54 9.02
N GLY A 98 -6.55 3.14 8.40
CA GLY A 98 -5.89 2.57 7.22
C GLY A 98 -4.98 1.39 7.58
N PHE A 99 -4.28 0.84 6.59
CA PHE A 99 -3.33 -0.25 6.82
C PHE A 99 -2.21 0.11 7.82
N ALA A 100 -1.69 1.33 7.78
CA ALA A 100 -0.68 1.81 8.72
C ALA A 100 -1.25 1.97 10.14
N ASP A 101 -2.45 2.56 10.26
CA ASP A 101 -3.09 2.77 11.58
C ASP A 101 -3.47 1.45 12.25
N GLN A 102 -3.99 0.49 11.47
CA GLN A 102 -4.32 -0.84 11.96
C GLN A 102 -3.08 -1.57 12.46
N LEU A 103 -1.94 -1.41 11.76
CA LEU A 103 -0.66 -1.99 12.16
C LEU A 103 -0.14 -1.37 13.48
N LEU A 104 -0.23 -0.05 13.62
CA LEU A 104 0.19 0.65 14.84
C LEU A 104 -0.73 0.32 16.04
N THR A 105 -2.04 0.26 15.81
CA THR A 105 -3.03 0.03 16.88
C THR A 105 -3.00 -1.41 17.43
N ALA A 106 -2.57 -2.39 16.63
CA ALA A 106 -2.59 -3.80 17.00
C ALA A 106 -1.58 -4.22 18.09
N VAL A 107 -0.83 -3.28 18.70
CA VAL A 107 0.12 -3.52 19.81
C VAL A 107 1.09 -4.66 19.49
N PHE A 108 1.85 -4.49 18.41
CA PHE A 108 2.84 -5.44 17.90
C PHE A 108 4.14 -5.50 18.72
N ASN A 109 4.09 -5.33 20.03
CA ASN A 109 5.30 -5.08 20.83
C ASN A 109 6.35 -6.20 20.78
N ALA A 110 5.97 -7.45 20.49
CA ALA A 110 6.92 -8.56 20.33
C ALA A 110 7.43 -8.77 18.88
N ASP A 111 6.74 -8.20 17.90
CA ASP A 111 6.92 -8.44 16.47
C ASP A 111 7.29 -7.18 15.68
N ASN A 112 7.29 -6.03 16.36
CA ASN A 112 7.97 -4.81 15.93
C ASN A 112 9.48 -5.03 16.06
N VAL A 113 10.17 -4.99 14.92
CA VAL A 113 11.61 -5.26 14.83
C VAL A 113 12.45 -4.05 15.22
N GLY A 114 11.85 -2.84 15.22
CA GLY A 114 12.50 -1.62 15.66
C GLY A 114 11.61 -0.38 15.51
N THR A 115 11.80 0.59 16.41
CA THR A 115 10.95 1.79 16.51
C THR A 115 11.63 3.09 16.08
N THR A 116 12.91 3.03 15.74
CA THR A 116 13.72 4.19 15.39
C THR A 116 13.42 4.65 13.96
N THR A 117 13.62 5.95 13.69
CA THR A 117 13.37 6.52 12.37
C THR A 117 14.37 5.96 11.34
N PRO A 118 13.92 5.43 10.20
CA PRO A 118 14.81 4.93 9.16
C PRO A 118 15.71 6.04 8.59
N THR A 119 16.98 5.71 8.30
CA THR A 119 18.00 6.62 7.78
C THR A 119 18.70 6.03 6.55
N SER A 120 19.52 6.82 5.86
CA SER A 120 20.41 6.33 4.79
C SER A 120 21.63 5.55 5.29
N GLY A 121 21.64 5.15 6.56
CA GLY A 121 22.76 4.53 7.27
C GLY A 121 23.89 5.52 7.57
N GLY A 122 24.65 5.26 8.64
CA GLY A 122 25.84 6.04 9.00
C GLY A 122 26.94 5.99 7.94
N SER A 123 28.10 6.56 8.25
CA SER A 123 29.20 6.72 7.28
C SER A 123 29.65 5.41 6.62
N ALA A 124 29.57 4.28 7.34
CA ALA A 124 29.89 2.94 6.82
C ALA A 124 28.64 2.13 6.40
N GLY A 125 27.44 2.69 6.56
CA GLY A 125 26.18 2.00 6.28
C GLY A 125 25.83 0.85 7.22
N THR A 126 26.53 0.69 8.34
CA THR A 126 26.37 -0.42 9.30
C THR A 126 25.33 -0.18 10.39
N ASP A 127 24.78 1.02 10.47
CA ASP A 127 23.85 1.43 11.53
C ASP A 127 22.54 0.63 11.47
N SER A 128 21.98 0.26 12.61
CA SER A 128 20.73 -0.49 12.72
C SER A 128 19.57 0.23 12.03
N GLU A 129 19.59 1.57 12.03
CA GLU A 129 18.57 2.44 11.43
C GLU A 129 18.70 2.57 9.92
N GLY A 130 19.77 2.04 9.31
CA GLY A 130 19.93 2.04 7.86
C GLY A 130 18.88 1.14 7.21
N VAL A 131 18.14 1.65 6.21
CA VAL A 131 17.00 0.91 5.61
C VAL A 131 17.38 -0.48 5.09
N TYR A 132 18.61 -0.69 4.59
CA TYR A 132 19.06 -2.03 4.19
C TYR A 132 19.16 -2.98 5.38
N ASN A 133 19.73 -2.50 6.49
CA ASN A 133 19.86 -3.28 7.72
C ASN A 133 18.49 -3.52 8.36
N ILE A 134 17.55 -2.57 8.28
CA ILE A 134 16.15 -2.76 8.69
C ILE A 134 15.50 -3.89 7.89
N CYS A 135 15.61 -3.88 6.56
CA CYS A 135 15.06 -4.94 5.70
C CYS A 135 15.67 -6.30 6.04
N GLN A 136 16.99 -6.35 6.28
CA GLN A 136 17.67 -7.57 6.69
C GLN A 136 17.21 -8.05 8.09
N ALA A 137 16.99 -7.13 9.04
CA ALA A 137 16.50 -7.45 10.36
C ALA A 137 15.06 -8.02 10.31
N LEU A 138 14.20 -7.45 9.47
CA LEU A 138 12.83 -7.97 9.23
C LEU A 138 12.86 -9.41 8.71
N ILE A 139 13.70 -9.67 7.69
CA ILE A 139 13.86 -11.02 7.12
C ILE A 139 14.43 -11.98 8.18
N ASN A 140 15.50 -11.61 8.88
CA ASN A 140 16.10 -12.45 9.91
C ASN A 140 15.10 -12.79 11.03
N LYS A 141 14.28 -11.82 11.45
CA LYS A 141 13.23 -12.04 12.45
C LYS A 141 12.11 -12.93 11.92
N ALA A 142 11.76 -12.84 10.64
CA ALA A 142 10.81 -13.75 10.03
C ALA A 142 11.40 -15.16 9.85
N MET A 143 12.70 -15.30 9.62
CA MET A 143 13.38 -16.58 9.50
C MET A 143 13.47 -17.38 10.82
N THR A 144 13.19 -16.78 11.98
CA THR A 144 13.13 -17.52 13.24
C THR A 144 11.88 -18.41 13.35
N ASP A 145 10.85 -18.13 12.55
CA ASP A 145 9.65 -18.95 12.42
C ASP A 145 9.77 -19.84 11.18
N VAL A 146 9.63 -21.15 11.35
CA VAL A 146 9.78 -22.15 10.28
C VAL A 146 8.75 -21.93 9.17
N ASP A 147 7.50 -21.57 9.51
CA ASP A 147 6.45 -21.35 8.51
C ASP A 147 6.74 -20.08 7.70
N PHE A 148 7.10 -18.99 8.36
CA PHE A 148 7.42 -17.73 7.66
C PHE A 148 8.73 -17.85 6.85
N ALA A 149 9.74 -18.55 7.36
CA ALA A 149 10.96 -18.86 6.61
C ALA A 149 10.66 -19.62 5.31
N SER A 150 9.74 -20.61 5.36
CA SER A 150 9.31 -21.35 4.17
C SER A 150 8.62 -20.45 3.14
N ALA A 151 7.80 -19.50 3.60
CA ALA A 151 7.11 -18.54 2.75
C ALA A 151 8.08 -17.55 2.09
N ILE A 152 9.12 -17.11 2.81
CA ILE A 152 10.20 -16.26 2.28
C ILE A 152 10.95 -16.99 1.17
N MET A 153 11.40 -18.23 1.43
CA MET A 153 12.14 -19.02 0.45
C MET A 153 11.30 -19.37 -0.79
N ALA A 154 9.98 -19.51 -0.63
CA ALA A 154 9.05 -19.71 -1.72
C ALA A 154 8.70 -18.43 -2.50
N GLY A 155 9.23 -17.26 -2.12
CA GLY A 155 8.94 -15.97 -2.76
C GLY A 155 7.50 -15.49 -2.54
N LYS A 156 6.84 -15.94 -1.46
CA LYS A 156 5.44 -15.60 -1.14
C LYS A 156 5.33 -14.45 -0.14
N CYS A 157 6.34 -13.59 -0.07
CA CYS A 157 6.39 -12.45 0.83
C CYS A 157 6.88 -11.22 0.08
N HIS A 158 6.49 -10.03 0.53
CA HIS A 158 6.91 -8.77 -0.06
C HIS A 158 7.23 -7.76 1.05
N ILE A 159 8.22 -6.91 0.79
CA ILE A 159 8.53 -5.76 1.65
C ILE A 159 7.80 -4.55 1.07
N VAL A 160 7.08 -3.80 1.90
CA VAL A 160 6.46 -2.52 1.52
C VAL A 160 7.15 -1.38 2.26
N MET A 161 7.55 -0.35 1.53
CA MET A 161 8.16 0.87 2.07
C MET A 161 7.78 2.09 1.24
N SER A 162 8.06 3.31 1.73
CA SER A 162 7.83 4.51 0.94
C SER A 162 8.98 4.82 -0.04
N PRO A 163 8.75 5.70 -1.04
CA PRO A 163 9.79 6.16 -1.96
C PRO A 163 11.01 6.78 -1.26
N LYS A 164 10.80 7.44 -0.10
CA LYS A 164 11.90 8.04 0.68
C LYS A 164 12.80 6.96 1.27
N GLU A 165 12.22 5.95 1.90
CA GLU A 165 12.96 4.82 2.45
C GLU A 165 13.63 3.99 1.35
N TYR A 166 13.02 3.89 0.17
CA TYR A 166 13.68 3.29 -0.99
C TYR A 166 14.96 4.04 -1.41
N ALA A 167 14.92 5.37 -1.45
CA ALA A 167 16.12 6.16 -1.73
C ALA A 167 17.21 5.96 -0.65
N PHE A 168 16.81 5.82 0.62
CA PHE A 168 17.72 5.51 1.71
C PHE A 168 18.28 4.09 1.64
N LEU A 169 17.51 3.11 1.16
CA LEU A 169 17.95 1.75 0.92
C LEU A 169 19.10 1.71 -0.08
N ASP A 170 18.96 2.39 -1.23
CA ASP A 170 20.00 2.44 -2.26
C ASP A 170 21.26 3.16 -1.74
N GLN A 171 21.11 4.32 -1.09
CA GLN A 171 22.24 5.03 -0.47
C GLN A 171 22.95 4.17 0.57
N ASN A 172 22.21 3.43 1.39
CA ASN A 172 22.78 2.57 2.41
C ASN A 172 23.52 1.36 1.80
N TYR A 173 22.96 0.78 0.72
CA TYR A 173 23.58 -0.30 -0.03
C TYR A 173 24.88 0.14 -0.70
N VAL A 174 24.90 1.33 -1.33
CA VAL A 174 26.11 1.95 -1.90
C VAL A 174 27.20 2.12 -0.84
N LYS A 175 26.86 2.59 0.37
CA LYS A 175 27.82 2.73 1.47
C LYS A 175 28.39 1.38 1.94
N LEU A 176 27.56 0.33 1.98
CA LEU A 176 27.96 -1.00 2.45
C LEU A 176 28.76 -1.81 1.43
N ARG A 177 28.41 -1.70 0.14
CA ARG A 177 28.91 -2.60 -0.92
C ARG A 177 29.66 -1.88 -2.03
N GLY A 178 29.74 -0.54 -1.98
CA GLY A 178 30.44 0.28 -2.97
C GLY A 178 29.78 0.32 -4.36
N THR A 179 28.60 -0.29 -4.51
CA THR A 179 27.86 -0.39 -5.78
C THR A 179 26.37 -0.15 -5.49
N GLY A 180 25.65 0.46 -6.44
CA GLY A 180 24.20 0.66 -6.34
C GLY A 180 23.41 -0.64 -6.44
N LEU A 181 22.15 -0.62 -6.02
CA LEU A 181 21.26 -1.77 -6.19
C LEU A 181 21.11 -2.09 -7.68
N ILE A 182 21.19 -3.37 -8.04
CA ILE A 182 21.03 -3.79 -9.44
C ILE A 182 19.55 -3.65 -9.80
N THR A 183 19.24 -2.54 -10.47
CA THR A 183 17.94 -2.31 -11.07
C THR A 183 17.76 -3.23 -12.28
N PRO A 184 16.69 -4.04 -12.38
CA PRO A 184 16.47 -4.88 -13.55
C PRO A 184 16.43 -4.03 -14.82
N GLY A 185 17.26 -4.35 -15.82
CA GLY A 185 17.41 -3.57 -17.05
C GLY A 185 16.14 -3.39 -17.91
N LEU A 186 15.03 -4.03 -17.54
CA LEU A 186 13.71 -3.80 -18.13
C LEU A 186 13.06 -2.47 -17.65
N GLN A 187 13.50 -1.91 -16.52
CA GLN A 187 13.00 -0.64 -15.98
C GLN A 187 13.31 0.57 -16.88
N THR A 188 14.42 0.53 -17.63
CA THR A 188 14.75 1.58 -18.60
C THR A 188 13.89 1.49 -19.87
N LEU A 189 13.25 0.33 -20.12
CA LEU A 189 12.41 0.07 -21.29
C LEU A 189 10.91 0.32 -21.03
N GLN A 190 10.45 0.35 -19.77
CA GLN A 190 9.05 0.53 -19.38
C GLN A 190 8.74 1.91 -18.78
N ALA A 191 9.32 2.98 -19.35
CA ALA A 191 8.89 4.37 -19.15
C ALA A 191 8.71 4.84 -17.68
N GLY A 192 9.65 4.50 -16.79
CA GLY A 192 9.73 5.13 -15.46
C GLY A 192 8.69 4.65 -14.44
N THR A 193 8.04 3.49 -14.66
CA THR A 193 7.28 2.83 -13.60
C THR A 193 8.27 2.07 -12.70
N PHE A 194 8.28 2.36 -11.39
CA PHE A 194 9.11 1.62 -10.43
C PHE A 194 8.69 0.15 -10.43
N ALA A 195 9.44 -0.70 -11.14
CA ALA A 195 9.23 -2.14 -11.11
C ALA A 195 9.74 -2.71 -9.79
N GLU A 196 9.03 -3.68 -9.23
CA GLU A 196 9.43 -4.40 -8.01
C GLU A 196 10.85 -4.97 -8.19
N PHE A 197 11.75 -4.65 -7.26
CA PHE A 197 13.11 -5.20 -7.25
C PHE A 197 13.22 -6.25 -6.16
N MET A 198 14.03 -7.28 -6.39
CA MET A 198 14.28 -8.30 -5.37
C MET A 198 15.31 -7.80 -4.37
N PHE A 199 15.03 -7.98 -3.08
CA PHE A 199 15.98 -7.66 -2.04
C PHE A 199 17.25 -8.53 -2.19
N PRO A 200 18.47 -7.95 -2.18
CA PRO A 200 19.69 -8.71 -2.43
C PRO A 200 19.85 -9.90 -1.48
N GLY A 201 20.04 -11.10 -2.05
CA GLY A 201 20.26 -12.34 -1.29
C GLY A 201 19.00 -13.10 -0.87
N PHE A 202 17.80 -12.56 -1.10
CA PHE A 202 16.54 -13.22 -0.78
C PHE A 202 15.54 -13.09 -1.94
N PRO A 203 14.67 -14.09 -2.19
CA PRO A 203 13.65 -14.01 -3.23
C PRO A 203 12.43 -13.18 -2.77
N VAL A 204 12.66 -12.01 -2.17
CA VAL A 204 11.61 -11.14 -1.63
C VAL A 204 11.53 -9.85 -2.45
N PRO A 205 10.45 -9.60 -3.21
CA PRO A 205 10.24 -8.33 -3.88
C PRO A 205 10.02 -7.20 -2.88
N VAL A 206 10.57 -6.03 -3.19
CA VAL A 206 10.31 -4.77 -2.50
C VAL A 206 9.37 -3.93 -3.36
N VAL A 207 8.24 -3.58 -2.76
CA VAL A 207 7.16 -2.79 -3.32
C VAL A 207 7.22 -1.38 -2.72
N VAL A 208 7.28 -0.38 -3.59
CA VAL A 208 7.32 1.02 -3.16
C VAL A 208 5.91 1.59 -3.19
N GLN A 209 5.45 2.12 -2.05
CA GLN A 209 4.14 2.71 -1.88
C GLN A 209 4.23 4.19 -1.49
N ASN A 210 3.77 5.09 -2.37
CA ASN A 210 3.86 6.53 -2.17
C ASN A 210 3.08 7.02 -0.94
N PHE A 211 1.98 6.36 -0.59
CA PHE A 211 1.15 6.75 0.56
C PHE A 211 1.83 6.53 1.92
N LEU A 212 2.89 5.73 2.00
CA LEU A 212 3.66 5.56 3.25
C LEU A 212 4.70 6.67 3.47
N THR A 213 4.76 7.68 2.58
CA THR A 213 5.78 8.72 2.69
C THR A 213 5.63 9.50 3.99
N GLY A 214 6.67 9.49 4.82
CA GLY A 214 6.70 10.21 6.10
C GLY A 214 6.19 9.41 7.30
N THR A 215 5.67 8.19 7.11
CA THR A 215 5.30 7.32 8.22
C THR A 215 6.52 6.63 8.85
N GLY A 216 7.60 6.47 8.10
CA GLY A 216 8.80 5.74 8.53
C GLY A 216 8.56 4.24 8.69
N ILE A 217 7.44 3.73 8.14
CA ILE A 217 7.06 2.32 8.24
C ILE A 217 7.72 1.52 7.10
N VAL A 218 8.43 0.46 7.48
CA VAL A 218 8.92 -0.59 6.57
C VAL A 218 8.33 -1.91 7.07
N MET A 219 7.57 -2.60 6.25
CA MET A 219 6.91 -3.85 6.66
C MET A 219 7.25 -5.00 5.71
N LEU A 220 7.37 -6.20 6.27
CA LEU A 220 7.46 -7.46 5.56
C LEU A 220 6.15 -8.22 5.78
N SER A 221 5.41 -8.47 4.72
CA SER A 221 4.10 -9.12 4.78
C SER A 221 4.03 -10.32 3.84
N ARG A 222 3.26 -11.33 4.22
CA ARG A 222 2.94 -12.46 3.32
C ARG A 222 2.01 -12.00 2.20
N ASN A 223 2.16 -12.60 1.03
CA ASN A 223 1.29 -12.33 -0.11
C ASN A 223 -0.17 -12.66 0.23
N GLY A 224 -1.07 -11.74 -0.13
CA GLY A 224 -2.49 -11.87 0.17
C GLY A 224 -2.88 -11.62 1.63
N ASN A 225 -1.98 -11.12 2.49
CA ASN A 225 -2.35 -10.70 3.85
C ASN A 225 -3.04 -9.33 3.87
N LEU A 226 -2.60 -8.41 3.02
CA LEU A 226 -3.26 -7.11 2.80
C LEU A 226 -4.49 -7.32 1.91
N THR A 227 -5.68 -7.00 2.42
CA THR A 227 -6.93 -7.13 1.67
C THR A 227 -7.65 -5.79 1.59
N ALA A 228 -7.97 -5.38 0.37
CA ALA A 228 -8.90 -4.29 0.11
C ALA A 228 -10.21 -4.87 -0.42
N ALA A 229 -11.34 -4.40 0.11
CA ALA A 229 -12.66 -4.74 -0.39
C ALA A 229 -13.34 -3.47 -0.88
N MET A 230 -13.83 -3.50 -2.11
CA MET A 230 -14.66 -2.45 -2.68
C MET A 230 -15.96 -3.07 -3.15
N ASP A 231 -17.07 -2.47 -2.73
CA ASP A 231 -18.42 -2.84 -3.08
C ASP A 231 -18.95 -1.81 -4.09
N LEU A 232 -19.16 -2.30 -5.31
CA LEU A 232 -19.81 -1.56 -6.39
C LEU A 232 -21.31 -1.88 -6.32
N GLU A 233 -21.99 -1.45 -5.26
CA GLU A 233 -23.45 -1.48 -5.21
C GLU A 233 -23.95 -0.79 -6.50
N SER A 234 -24.82 -1.47 -7.25
CA SER A 234 -25.30 -1.10 -8.60
C SER A 234 -25.87 0.32 -8.73
N ASP A 235 -26.11 1.02 -7.62
CA ASP A 235 -26.66 2.37 -7.55
C ASP A 235 -25.59 3.48 -7.46
N PHE A 236 -24.30 3.11 -7.39
CA PHE A 236 -23.17 4.03 -7.18
C PHE A 236 -22.10 3.99 -8.28
N THR A 237 -22.39 3.40 -9.44
CA THR A 237 -21.48 3.27 -10.58
C THR A 237 -21.39 4.50 -11.50
N ASN A 238 -22.23 5.52 -11.25
CA ASN A 238 -22.32 6.69 -12.14
C ASN A 238 -21.61 7.91 -11.54
N LEU A 239 -20.56 8.39 -12.23
CA LEU A 239 -20.05 9.74 -12.05
C LEU A 239 -21.16 10.71 -12.48
N LYS A 240 -21.73 11.46 -11.55
CA LYS A 240 -22.76 12.46 -11.86
C LYS A 240 -22.10 13.81 -11.99
N THR A 241 -22.20 14.41 -13.16
CA THR A 241 -21.74 15.77 -13.47
C THR A 241 -22.94 16.68 -13.68
N GLY A 242 -22.81 17.94 -13.28
CA GLY A 242 -23.82 18.95 -13.55
C GLY A 242 -23.23 20.35 -13.44
N MET A 243 -23.99 21.33 -13.92
CA MET A 243 -23.63 22.73 -13.80
C MET A 243 -24.47 23.37 -12.70
N ASP A 244 -23.91 24.36 -12.00
CA ASP A 244 -24.66 25.12 -11.01
C ASP A 244 -25.74 25.99 -11.67
N GLN A 245 -26.76 26.38 -10.91
CA GLN A 245 -27.88 27.21 -11.39
C GLN A 245 -27.45 28.59 -11.94
N TYR A 246 -26.27 29.06 -11.52
CA TYR A 246 -25.66 30.31 -11.98
C TYR A 246 -24.61 30.09 -13.09
N GLU A 247 -24.41 28.85 -13.52
CA GLU A 247 -23.49 28.46 -14.60
C GLU A 247 -22.00 28.80 -14.36
N GLU A 248 -21.63 29.21 -13.15
CA GLU A 248 -20.23 29.56 -12.79
C GLU A 248 -19.37 28.34 -12.41
N TYR A 249 -20.01 27.23 -12.02
CA TYR A 249 -19.34 26.04 -11.51
C TYR A 249 -19.83 24.75 -12.18
N LEU A 250 -18.88 23.93 -12.60
CA LEU A 250 -19.11 22.54 -12.98
C LEU A 250 -18.84 21.66 -11.74
N TRP A 251 -19.82 20.90 -11.29
CA TRP A 251 -19.68 19.98 -10.16
C TRP A 251 -19.72 18.52 -10.62
N TRP A 252 -18.99 17.67 -9.90
CA TRP A 252 -19.06 16.23 -10.08
C TRP A 252 -19.11 15.52 -8.74
N LYS A 253 -19.75 14.35 -8.73
CA LYS A 253 -19.82 13.48 -7.55
C LYS A 253 -19.74 12.01 -7.92
N PHE A 254 -19.03 11.26 -7.08
CA PHE A 254 -18.91 9.82 -7.14
C PHE A 254 -19.07 9.26 -5.73
N ARG A 255 -19.81 8.16 -5.60
CA ARG A 255 -20.01 7.46 -4.33
C ARG A 255 -19.51 6.05 -4.49
N PHE A 256 -19.03 5.47 -3.40
CA PHE A 256 -18.49 4.13 -3.39
C PHE A 256 -18.54 3.59 -1.98
N LYS A 257 -18.38 2.28 -1.84
CA LYS A 257 -18.27 1.63 -0.55
C LYS A 257 -17.03 0.75 -0.58
N GLY A 258 -16.24 0.82 0.48
CA GLY A 258 -15.04 0.01 0.57
C GLY A 258 -14.41 0.08 1.94
N GLY A 259 -13.37 -0.72 2.11
CA GLY A 259 -12.62 -0.84 3.34
C GLY A 259 -11.35 -1.65 3.13
N VAL A 260 -10.47 -1.56 4.13
CA VAL A 260 -9.18 -2.24 4.15
C VAL A 260 -9.04 -3.04 5.43
N GLY A 261 -8.34 -4.15 5.35
CA GLY A 261 -8.04 -4.99 6.50
C GLY A 261 -6.92 -5.97 6.22
N TYR A 262 -6.25 -6.37 7.28
CA TYR A 262 -5.33 -7.50 7.23
C TYR A 262 -6.08 -8.80 7.49
N ARG A 263 -5.69 -9.87 6.80
CA ARG A 263 -6.19 -11.21 7.10
C ARG A 263 -5.66 -11.72 8.45
N ASP A 264 -4.45 -11.30 8.80
CA ASP A 264 -3.74 -11.72 10.00
C ASP A 264 -2.75 -10.63 10.45
N LEU A 265 -2.98 -10.08 11.65
CA LEU A 265 -2.16 -9.07 12.33
C LEU A 265 -1.34 -9.68 13.47
N THR A 266 -0.78 -10.86 13.23
CA THR A 266 0.15 -11.50 14.16
C THR A 266 1.56 -11.56 13.57
N GLY A 267 2.56 -11.78 14.43
CA GLY A 267 3.93 -12.00 14.04
C GLY A 267 4.15 -13.09 12.99
N SER A 268 3.24 -14.05 12.87
CA SER A 268 3.37 -15.15 11.92
C SER A 268 3.15 -14.71 10.46
N SER A 269 2.46 -13.58 10.25
CA SER A 269 2.08 -13.09 8.91
C SER A 269 2.68 -11.73 8.54
N ILE A 270 3.11 -10.93 9.52
CA ILE A 270 3.72 -9.62 9.28
C ILE A 270 4.81 -9.32 10.30
N LYS A 271 5.92 -8.74 9.83
CA LYS A 271 6.94 -8.07 10.65
C LYS A 271 7.00 -6.61 10.21
N TYR A 272 7.20 -5.67 11.11
CA TYR A 272 7.40 -4.28 10.69
C TYR A 272 8.43 -3.56 11.55
N TRP A 273 8.91 -2.47 10.98
CA TRP A 273 9.73 -1.45 11.59
C TRP A 273 9.00 -0.12 11.44
N GLY A 274 8.86 0.64 12.50
CA GLY A 274 8.09 1.88 12.48
C GLY A 274 7.85 2.42 13.88
N PRO A 275 7.32 3.66 14.00
CA PRO A 275 7.16 4.33 15.28
C PRO A 275 6.45 3.45 16.32
N ALA A 276 6.85 3.58 17.58
CA ALA A 276 6.16 2.93 18.69
C ALA A 276 4.73 3.46 18.76
N SER A 277 3.76 2.54 18.89
CA SER A 277 2.35 2.83 19.12
C SER A 277 2.12 3.46 20.50
#